data_AF-A0A1Z8VXM7-F1
#
_entry.id   AF-A0A1Z8VXM7-F1
#
_cell.length_a   1.000
_cell.length_b   1.000
_cell.length_c   1.000
_cell.angle_alpha   90.00
_cell.angle_beta   90.00
_cell.angle_gamma   90.00
#
_symmetry.space_group_name_H-M   'P 1'
#
loop_
_entity.id
_entity.type
_entity.pdbx_description
1 polymer ?
#
loop_
_entity_poly.entity_id
_entity_poly.type
_entity_poly.pdbx_seq_one_letter_code
_entity_poly.pdbx_strand_id
1 'polypeptide(L)'
;MGYVGNTPAKNFHDVPSVERFNGDASATTFTMGRSVGNVQDVLVSVDGVVQDTAAYSVSGTQIVFSAAPSSGTGNIFVNFLGVTDGSTTPPAANKGTFKGDGIFRTNVQSLNTSTTILATENANVT
;
A
#
# COMPACT_ATOMS: atom_id res chain seq x y z
N MET A 1 -14.60 -7.38 -26.45
CA MET A 1 -15.47 -7.49 -25.25
C MET A 1 -14.77 -6.75 -24.12
N GLY A 2 -15.24 -5.55 -23.78
CA GLY A 2 -14.68 -4.78 -22.66
C GLY A 2 -15.11 -5.40 -21.34
N TYR A 3 -14.25 -5.31 -20.32
CA TYR A 3 -14.57 -5.72 -18.97
C TYR A 3 -15.74 -4.86 -18.43
N VAL A 4 -16.82 -5.49 -17.95
CA VAL A 4 -17.95 -4.82 -17.30
C VAL A 4 -17.89 -5.14 -15.81
N GLY A 5 -17.38 -4.20 -15.01
CA GLY A 5 -17.19 -4.31 -13.57
C GLY A 5 -16.13 -3.34 -13.04
N ASN A 6 -16.07 -3.15 -11.71
CA ASN A 6 -14.94 -2.44 -11.10
C ASN A 6 -13.70 -3.30 -11.27
N THR A 7 -12.59 -2.72 -11.77
CA THR A 7 -11.34 -3.46 -11.87
C THR A 7 -10.97 -4.00 -10.48
N PRO A 8 -10.68 -5.31 -10.33
CA PRO A 8 -10.20 -5.85 -9.07
C PRO A 8 -8.96 -5.08 -8.65
N ALA A 9 -8.92 -4.64 -7.38
CA ALA A 9 -7.76 -3.97 -6.83
C ALA A 9 -6.54 -4.90 -7.01
N LYS A 10 -5.45 -4.36 -7.55
CA LYS A 10 -4.20 -5.08 -7.84
C LYS A 10 -3.40 -5.39 -6.57
N ASN A 11 -4.08 -5.74 -5.48
CA ASN A 11 -3.50 -5.93 -4.15
C ASN A 11 -2.57 -7.15 -4.09
N PHE A 12 -2.68 -8.06 -5.06
CA PHE A 12 -1.66 -9.08 -5.32
C PHE A 12 -0.90 -8.62 -6.56
N HIS A 13 0.20 -7.92 -6.32
CA HIS A 13 1.15 -7.59 -7.36
C HIS A 13 2.20 -8.70 -7.38
N ASP A 14 2.38 -9.38 -8.51
CA ASP A 14 3.46 -10.34 -8.74
C ASP A 14 4.83 -9.63 -8.84
N VAL A 15 5.05 -8.53 -8.09
CA VAL A 15 6.39 -7.95 -8.03
C VAL A 15 7.27 -8.98 -7.34
N PRO A 16 8.35 -9.45 -7.99
CA PRO A 16 9.23 -10.44 -7.39
C PRO A 16 9.70 -9.95 -6.02
N SER A 17 9.66 -10.82 -5.02
CA SER A 17 10.10 -10.52 -3.65
C SER A 17 11.57 -10.11 -3.58
N VAL A 18 12.30 -10.28 -4.68
CA VAL A 18 13.70 -9.96 -4.84
C VAL A 18 13.90 -9.11 -6.09
N GLU A 19 14.71 -8.07 -5.94
CA GLU A 19 15.31 -7.32 -7.04
C GLU A 19 16.83 -7.44 -7.00
N ARG A 20 17.46 -7.38 -8.19
CA ARG A 20 18.91 -7.39 -8.34
C ARG A 20 19.39 -6.22 -9.17
N PHE A 21 20.51 -5.62 -8.75
CA PHE A 21 21.18 -4.54 -9.47
C PHE A 21 22.64 -4.91 -9.74
N ASN A 22 23.22 -4.22 -10.71
CA ASN A 22 24.63 -4.33 -11.05
C ASN A 22 25.36 -3.13 -10.45
N GLY A 23 26.29 -3.36 -9.53
CA GLY A 23 27.22 -2.31 -9.10
C GLY A 23 28.26 -2.02 -10.18
N ASP A 24 28.80 -0.80 -10.18
CA ASP A 24 29.84 -0.33 -11.09
C ASP A 24 31.02 0.35 -10.34
N ALA A 25 31.06 0.23 -9.01
CA ALA A 25 32.00 0.92 -8.11
C ALA A 25 31.95 2.46 -8.15
N SER A 26 30.88 3.06 -8.69
CA SER A 26 30.71 4.53 -8.75
C SER A 26 29.30 5.00 -8.32
N ALA A 27 28.25 4.31 -8.79
CA ALA A 27 26.87 4.63 -8.47
C ALA A 27 26.51 4.20 -7.04
N THR A 28 25.90 5.11 -6.29
CA THR A 28 25.39 4.85 -4.94
C THR A 28 23.87 4.70 -4.90
N THR A 29 23.17 5.14 -5.94
CA THR A 29 21.71 5.22 -5.95
C THR A 29 21.15 4.28 -7.01
N PHE A 30 20.17 3.46 -6.61
CA PHE A 30 19.46 2.52 -7.47
C PHE A 30 17.96 2.69 -7.32
N THR A 31 17.23 2.53 -8.43
CA THR A 31 15.77 2.64 -8.46
C THR A 31 15.15 1.25 -8.38
N MET A 32 14.47 0.97 -7.26
CA MET A 32 13.66 -0.21 -7.02
C MET A 32 12.34 -0.16 -7.79
N GLY A 33 11.77 -1.32 -8.08
CA GLY A 33 10.48 -1.47 -8.74
C GLY A 33 9.28 -1.14 -7.85
N ARG A 34 9.50 -0.98 -6.54
CA ARG A 34 8.44 -0.66 -5.57
C ARG A 34 8.88 0.36 -4.52
N SER A 35 7.91 1.03 -3.93
CA SER A 35 8.14 1.99 -2.86
C SER A 35 8.36 1.28 -1.53
N VAL A 36 9.42 1.65 -0.82
CA VAL A 36 9.74 1.18 0.53
C VAL A 36 9.78 2.40 1.45
N GLY A 37 9.00 2.34 2.54
CA GLY A 37 8.90 3.44 3.51
C GLY A 37 9.90 3.33 4.66
N ASN A 38 10.36 2.11 4.98
CA ASN A 38 11.27 1.85 6.09
C ASN A 38 12.39 0.91 5.66
N VAL A 39 13.63 1.21 6.09
CA VAL A 39 14.81 0.36 5.82
C VAL A 39 14.66 -1.05 6.41
N GLN A 40 13.87 -1.20 7.47
CA GLN A 40 13.57 -2.49 8.10
C GLN A 40 12.67 -3.40 7.25
N ASP A 41 12.03 -2.85 6.21
CA ASP A 41 11.16 -3.61 5.30
C ASP A 41 11.94 -4.27 4.15
N VAL A 42 13.28 -4.10 4.13
CA VAL A 42 14.16 -4.72 3.14
C VAL A 42 15.37 -5.39 3.80
N LEU A 43 15.86 -6.44 3.16
CA LEU A 43 17.15 -7.04 3.45
C LEU A 43 18.03 -6.92 2.20
N VAL A 44 19.20 -6.32 2.37
CA VAL A 44 20.11 -6.00 1.27
C VAL A 44 21.42 -6.77 1.43
N SER A 45 21.93 -7.33 0.35
CA SER A 45 23.28 -7.88 0.30
C SER A 45 24.03 -7.42 -0.95
N VAL A 46 25.35 -7.29 -0.81
CA VAL A 46 26.28 -6.93 -1.89
C VAL A 46 27.36 -8.02 -1.95
N ASP A 47 27.58 -8.61 -3.12
CA ASP A 47 28.47 -9.77 -3.32
C ASP A 47 28.16 -10.94 -2.37
N GLY A 48 26.89 -11.10 -2.00
CA GLY A 48 26.44 -12.13 -1.05
C GLY A 48 26.66 -11.78 0.43
N VAL A 49 27.25 -10.63 0.75
CA VAL A 49 27.41 -10.13 2.12
C VAL A 49 26.23 -9.24 2.50
N VAL A 50 25.50 -9.62 3.55
CA VAL A 50 24.39 -8.82 4.09
C VAL A 50 24.91 -7.48 4.61
N GLN A 51 24.22 -6.41 4.24
CA GLN A 51 24.57 -5.06 4.62
C GLN A 51 23.85 -4.65 5.90
N ASP A 52 24.56 -3.94 6.78
CA ASP A 52 23.94 -3.27 7.91
C ASP A 52 23.01 -2.15 7.41
N THR A 53 21.92 -1.90 8.13
CA THR A 53 20.95 -0.84 7.82
C THR A 53 21.55 0.57 7.87
N ALA A 54 22.73 0.77 8.47
CA ALA A 54 23.48 2.02 8.40
C ALA A 54 24.23 2.22 7.07
N ALA A 55 24.43 1.16 6.29
CA ALA A 55 25.16 1.22 5.01
C ALA A 55 24.27 1.65 3.83
N TYR A 56 22.96 1.77 4.03
CA TYR A 56 22.03 2.22 3.01
C TYR A 56 20.79 2.89 3.61
N SER A 57 20.10 3.67 2.79
CA SER A 57 18.82 4.29 3.13
C SER A 57 17.81 4.03 2.02
N VAL A 58 16.52 4.04 2.37
CA VAL A 58 15.43 3.88 1.43
C VAL A 58 14.48 5.05 1.52
N SER A 59 14.00 5.53 0.37
CA SER A 59 12.99 6.57 0.28
C SER A 59 12.19 6.41 -0.99
N GLY A 60 10.93 6.02 -0.85
CA GLY A 60 10.10 5.72 -2.01
C GLY A 60 10.69 4.55 -2.77
N THR A 61 10.92 4.72 -4.07
CA THR A 61 11.54 3.71 -4.93
C THR A 61 13.07 3.76 -4.94
N GLN A 62 13.72 4.64 -4.17
CA GLN A 62 15.19 4.73 -4.20
C GLN A 62 15.81 4.00 -3.03
N ILE A 63 16.86 3.24 -3.32
CA ILE A 63 17.84 2.78 -2.34
C ILE A 63 19.15 3.52 -2.59
N VAL A 64 19.74 4.06 -1.53
CA VAL A 64 21.00 4.84 -1.59
C VAL A 64 22.00 4.23 -0.62
N PHE A 65 23.11 3.72 -1.15
CA PHE A 65 24.23 3.20 -0.37
C PHE A 65 25.15 4.33 0.11
N SER A 66 25.76 4.16 1.28
CA SER A 66 26.75 5.10 1.82
C SER A 66 28.09 5.06 1.06
N ALA A 67 28.38 3.93 0.40
CA ALA A 67 29.53 3.73 -0.47
C ALA A 67 29.09 2.99 -1.73
N ALA A 68 29.74 3.28 -2.87
CA ALA A 68 29.39 2.63 -4.12
C ALA A 68 29.65 1.12 -4.03
N PRO A 69 28.65 0.26 -4.30
CA PRO A 69 28.84 -1.18 -4.35
C PRO A 69 29.89 -1.56 -5.39
N SER A 70 30.62 -2.64 -5.12
CA SER A 70 31.61 -3.23 -6.03
C SER A 70 31.03 -3.49 -7.42
N SER A 71 31.91 -3.48 -8.43
CA SER A 71 31.50 -3.81 -9.79
C SER A 71 31.11 -5.28 -9.90
N GLY A 72 29.91 -5.56 -10.41
CA GLY A 72 29.43 -6.94 -10.57
C GLY A 72 28.07 -7.04 -11.25
N THR A 73 27.72 -8.25 -11.68
CA THR A 73 26.43 -8.54 -12.31
C THR A 73 25.49 -9.18 -11.30
N GLY A 74 24.36 -8.54 -11.02
CA GLY A 74 23.34 -9.00 -10.07
C GLY A 74 23.87 -9.16 -8.65
N ASN A 75 24.96 -8.45 -8.33
CA ASN A 75 25.68 -8.58 -7.09
C ASN A 75 25.02 -7.82 -5.94
N ILE A 76 24.20 -6.83 -6.25
CA ILE A 76 23.32 -6.18 -5.29
C ILE A 76 22.00 -6.95 -5.29
N PHE A 77 21.61 -7.48 -4.14
CA PHE A 77 20.37 -8.24 -3.94
C PHE A 77 19.53 -7.56 -2.88
N VAL A 78 18.31 -7.18 -3.23
CA VAL A 78 17.33 -6.52 -2.36
C VAL A 78 16.13 -7.45 -2.20
N ASN A 79 15.87 -7.90 -0.98
CA ASN A 79 14.74 -8.75 -0.63
C ASN A 79 13.73 -7.96 0.19
N PHE A 80 12.50 -7.85 -0.31
CA PHE A 80 11.42 -7.12 0.35
C PHE A 80 10.75 -8.01 1.40
N LEU A 81 10.78 -7.58 2.67
CA LEU A 81 10.27 -8.31 3.83
C LEU A 81 8.83 -7.92 4.18
N GLY A 82 8.48 -6.64 3.98
CA GLY A 82 7.16 -6.10 4.26
C GLY A 82 6.30 -6.04 2.99
N VAL A 83 5.28 -6.90 2.89
CA VAL A 83 4.30 -6.85 1.80
C VAL A 83 3.02 -6.24 2.36
N THR A 84 2.78 -4.96 2.10
CA THR A 84 1.46 -4.36 2.33
C THR A 84 1.12 -3.45 1.16
N ASP A 85 0.80 -4.06 0.01
CA ASP A 85 0.50 -3.34 -1.24
C ASP A 85 -0.99 -2.99 -1.38
N GLY A 86 -1.66 -2.74 -0.25
CA GLY A 86 -3.00 -2.16 -0.28
C GLY A 86 -3.82 -2.43 0.95
N SER A 87 -4.45 -1.38 1.45
CA SER A 87 -5.69 -1.49 2.21
C SER A 87 -6.84 -1.16 1.27
N THR A 88 -7.85 -2.03 1.20
CA THR A 88 -9.10 -1.65 0.54
C THR A 88 -9.82 -0.67 1.44
N THR A 89 -9.83 0.61 1.06
CA THR A 89 -10.76 1.56 1.68
C THR A 89 -12.13 1.29 1.06
N PRO A 90 -13.12 0.75 1.80
CA PRO A 90 -14.42 0.50 1.20
C PRO A 90 -15.01 1.84 0.71
N PRO A 91 -15.73 1.86 -0.43
CA PRO A 91 -16.50 3.02 -0.86
C PRO A 91 -17.37 3.52 0.30
N ALA A 92 -17.61 4.83 0.41
CA ALA A 92 -18.41 5.39 1.52
C ALA A 92 -19.77 4.68 1.69
N ALA A 93 -20.43 4.34 0.59
CA ALA A 93 -21.67 3.55 0.58
C ALA A 93 -21.56 2.19 1.30
N ASN A 94 -20.37 1.58 1.30
CA ASN A 94 -20.07 0.29 1.93
C ASN A 94 -19.46 0.46 3.33
N LYS A 95 -19.15 1.70 3.75
CA LYS A 95 -18.65 2.04 5.09
C LYS A 95 -19.78 2.34 6.09
N GLY A 96 -21.03 2.15 5.70
CA GLY A 96 -22.18 2.44 6.57
C GLY A 96 -22.32 3.92 6.90
N THR A 97 -21.96 4.84 6.00
CA THR A 97 -22.24 6.28 6.21
C THR A 97 -23.70 6.58 5.92
N PHE A 98 -24.55 6.39 6.92
CA PHE A 98 -25.88 7.00 7.01
C PHE A 98 -25.69 8.52 6.99
N LYS A 99 -26.28 9.23 6.01
CA LYS A 99 -26.27 10.70 6.03
C LYS A 99 -27.24 11.18 7.11
N GLY A 100 -26.70 11.74 8.20
CA GLY A 100 -27.46 12.26 9.35
C GLY A 100 -27.61 11.30 10.53
N ASP A 101 -26.76 10.27 10.64
CA ASP A 101 -26.79 9.23 11.70
C ASP A 101 -28.16 8.54 11.87
N GLY A 102 -29.04 8.62 10.86
CA GLY A 102 -30.38 8.07 10.91
C GLY A 102 -30.37 6.55 10.84
N ILE A 103 -30.43 5.91 12.00
CA ILE A 103 -30.82 4.51 12.18
C ILE A 103 -32.33 4.50 12.44
N PHE A 104 -33.07 3.64 11.77
CA PHE A 104 -33.82 2.70 12.60
C PHE A 104 -32.77 1.67 13.05
N ARG A 105 -32.31 1.58 14.31
CA ARG A 105 -32.87 1.96 15.63
C ARG A 105 -31.82 2.55 16.62
N THR A 106 -32.26 3.31 17.62
CA THR A 106 -31.45 3.88 18.72
C THR A 106 -31.70 3.21 20.07
N ASN A 107 -30.67 3.17 20.94
CA ASN A 107 -30.84 2.97 22.38
C ASN A 107 -30.01 4.02 23.13
N VAL A 108 -30.70 5.02 23.72
CA VAL A 108 -30.16 6.17 24.50
C VAL A 108 -29.42 7.26 23.71
N GLN A 109 -30.00 7.80 22.62
CA GLN A 109 -29.54 9.07 22.00
C GLN A 109 -30.67 9.77 21.20
N SER A 110 -30.59 11.10 21.04
CA SER A 110 -31.62 11.94 20.38
C SER A 110 -31.23 12.38 18.96
N LEU A 111 -32.18 12.33 18.04
CA LEU A 111 -32.05 12.88 16.68
C LEU A 111 -32.27 14.39 16.71
N ASN A 112 -31.27 15.17 16.27
CA ASN A 112 -31.27 16.63 16.34
C ASN A 112 -31.63 17.33 15.00
N THR A 113 -31.95 16.55 13.96
CA THR A 113 -32.32 17.04 12.63
C THR A 113 -33.60 16.33 12.15
N SER A 114 -34.49 17.06 11.48
CA SER A 114 -35.76 16.52 10.98
C SER A 114 -35.57 15.44 9.91
N THR A 115 -36.26 14.32 10.06
CA THR A 115 -36.47 13.32 9.01
C THR A 115 -37.87 13.52 8.43
N THR A 116 -38.00 13.66 7.10
CA THR A 116 -39.28 13.89 6.42
C THR A 116 -39.64 12.68 5.55
N ILE A 117 -40.86 12.17 5.70
CA ILE A 117 -41.49 11.22 4.77
C ILE A 117 -42.48 12.01 3.92
N LEU A 118 -42.37 11.93 2.59
CA LEU A 118 -43.24 12.68 1.69
C LEU A 118 -44.61 12.01 1.56
N ALA A 119 -45.64 12.77 1.17
CA ALA A 119 -47.01 12.26 1.03
C ALA A 119 -47.17 11.15 -0.03
N THR A 120 -46.15 10.93 -0.87
CA THR A 120 -46.10 9.87 -1.89
C THR A 120 -45.37 8.62 -1.43
N GLU A 121 -44.85 8.59 -0.21
CA GLU A 121 -43.99 7.52 0.31
C GLU A 121 -44.66 6.76 1.45
N ASN A 122 -44.62 5.43 1.40
CA ASN A 122 -45.13 4.55 2.46
C ASN A 122 -43.98 4.08 3.35
N ALA A 123 -44.11 4.28 4.67
CA ALA A 123 -43.24 3.65 5.66
C ALA A 123 -43.85 2.30 6.10
N ASN A 124 -43.60 1.24 5.32
CA ASN A 124 -44.07 -0.10 5.66
C ASN A 124 -42.97 -0.92 6.34
N VAL A 125 -43.32 -1.63 7.41
CA VAL A 125 -42.50 -2.68 8.02
C VAL A 125 -43.34 -3.95 7.98
N THR A 126 -43.01 -4.86 7.07
CA THR A 126 -43.52 -6.23 7.08
C THR A 126 -42.73 -7.08 8.07
#